data_AF-A0A3C1GIN5-F1
#
_entry.id   AF-A0A3C1GIN5-F1
#
_cell.length_a   1.000
_cell.length_b   1.000
_cell.length_c   1.000
_cell.angle_alpha   90.00
_cell.angle_beta   90.00
_cell.angle_gamma   90.00
#
_symmetry.space_group_name_H-M   'P 1'
#
loop_
_entity.id
_entity.type
_entity.pdbx_description
1 polymer ?
#
loop_
_entity_poly.entity_id
_entity_poly.type
_entity_poly.pdbx_seq_one_letter_code
_entity_poly.pdbx_strand_id
1 'polypeptide(L)' 'MSRGGYDRSRWADLLRRAFALDGLACPRCGSRMRGLATIEDPGVIRRILTPRGFPSEPVPP' A
#
# COMPACT_ATOMS: atom_id res chain seq x y z
N MET A 1 -14.10 11.39 -20.79
CA MET A 1 -12.97 10.46 -20.55
C MET A 1 -13.09 9.93 -19.12
N SER A 2 -13.94 8.92 -18.92
CA SER A 2 -14.06 8.25 -17.63
C SER A 2 -12.98 7.18 -17.55
N ARG A 3 -11.86 7.49 -16.89
CA ARG A 3 -10.86 6.49 -16.54
C ARG A 3 -11.40 5.76 -15.32
N GLY A 4 -11.94 4.56 -15.54
CA GLY A 4 -12.16 3.59 -14.47
C GLY A 4 -10.84 3.36 -13.72
N GLY A 5 -10.92 3.37 -12.40
CA GLY A 5 -9.80 3.10 -11.51
C GLY A 5 -10.27 3.29 -10.09
N TYR A 6 -10.26 2.20 -9.30
CA TYR A 6 -10.58 2.25 -7.87
C TYR A 6 -9.81 3.39 -7.21
N ASP A 7 -10.56 4.30 -6.59
CA ASP A 7 -10.04 5.46 -5.90
C ASP A 7 -9.13 5.00 -4.75
N ARG A 8 -7.82 5.03 -4.99
CA ARG A 8 -6.75 4.70 -4.03
C ARG A 8 -6.82 5.51 -2.74
N SER A 9 -7.68 6.52 -2.69
CA SER A 9 -8.06 7.23 -1.45
C SER A 9 -8.70 6.31 -0.40
N ARG A 10 -9.27 5.14 -0.77
CA ARG A 10 -9.94 4.28 0.23
C ARG A 10 -9.04 3.44 1.13
N TRP A 11 -7.89 2.93 0.69
CA TRP A 11 -7.14 1.96 1.51
C TRP A 11 -6.54 2.60 2.78
N ALA A 12 -5.88 3.76 2.64
CA ALA A 12 -5.33 4.47 3.80
C ALA A 12 -6.45 4.93 4.76
N ASP A 13 -7.60 5.37 4.22
CA ASP A 13 -8.76 5.73 5.03
C ASP A 13 -9.36 4.52 5.76
N LEU A 14 -9.39 3.36 5.11
CA LEU A 14 -9.82 2.10 5.73
C LEU A 14 -8.88 1.69 6.86
N LEU A 15 -7.57 1.75 6.65
CA LEU A 15 -6.60 1.47 7.71
C LEU A 15 -6.78 2.40 8.91
N ARG A 16 -7.03 3.69 8.66
CA ARG A 16 -7.25 4.66 9.71
C ARG A 16 -8.52 4.37 10.49
N ARG A 17 -9.59 3.94 9.83
CA ARG A 17 -10.88 3.63 10.48
C ARG A 17 -10.85 2.31 11.23
N ALA A 18 -10.28 1.27 10.64
CA ALA A 18 -10.31 -0.08 11.19
C ALA A 18 -9.21 -0.33 12.24
N PHE A 19 -8.02 0.27 12.04
CA PHE A 19 -6.83 -0.02 12.84
C PHE A 19 -6.21 1.21 13.50
N ALA A 20 -6.85 2.39 13.40
CA ALA A 20 -6.27 3.67 13.83
C ALA A 20 -4.88 3.97 13.24
N LEU A 21 -4.56 3.39 12.07
CA LEU A 21 -3.27 3.51 11.41
C LEU A 21 -3.38 4.41 10.16
N ASP A 22 -2.64 5.52 10.14
CA ASP A 22 -2.56 6.36 8.94
C ASP A 22 -1.42 5.88 8.02
N GLY A 23 -1.77 5.07 7.02
CA GLY A 23 -0.82 4.50 6.06
C GLY A 23 -0.12 5.52 5.16
N LEU A 24 -0.48 6.80 5.22
CA LEU A 24 0.16 7.88 4.46
C LEU A 24 0.76 8.96 5.37
N ALA A 25 0.90 8.72 6.68
CA ALA A 25 1.71 9.56 7.54
C ALA A 25 3.20 9.18 7.43
N CYS A 26 4.08 10.16 7.25
CA CYS A 26 5.51 9.92 7.27
C CYS A 26 5.97 9.52 8.68
N PRO A 27 6.59 8.33 8.89
CA PRO A 27 7.01 7.90 10.22
C PRO A 27 8.17 8.73 10.80
N ARG A 28 8.83 9.57 9.97
CA ARG A 28 9.95 10.41 10.40
C ARG A 28 9.54 11.81 10.83
N CYS A 29 8.57 12.42 10.15
CA CYS A 29 8.22 13.83 10.35
C CYS A 29 6.71 14.12 10.40
N GLY A 30 5.86 13.10 10.28
CA GLY A 30 4.40 13.25 10.36
C GLY A 30 3.73 13.91 9.14
N SER A 31 4.50 14.33 8.13
CA SER A 31 3.93 14.93 6.91
C SER A 31 3.12 13.91 6.09
N ARG A 32 2.18 14.41 5.28
CA ARG A 32 1.35 13.58 4.40
C ARG A 32 2.14 13.11 3.20
N MET A 33 2.31 11.79 3.09
CA MET A 33 2.88 11.13 1.91
C MET A 33 1.83 10.99 0.81
N ARG A 34 2.28 10.96 -0.46
CA ARG A 34 1.44 10.72 -1.63
C ARG A 34 1.56 9.26 -2.07
N GLY A 35 0.43 8.57 -2.20
CA GLY A 35 0.38 7.25 -2.83
C GLY A 35 0.77 7.33 -4.31
N LEU A 36 1.80 6.58 -4.71
CA LEU A 36 2.31 6.60 -6.08
C LEU A 36 1.60 5.58 -6.98
N ALA A 37 1.49 4.32 -6.52
CA ALA A 37 0.86 3.21 -7.22
C ALA A 37 0.39 2.15 -6.23
N THR A 38 -0.64 1.39 -6.60
CA THR A 38 -0.94 0.09 -6.00
C THR A 38 -0.34 -0.97 -6.92
N ILE A 39 0.37 -1.94 -6.35
CA ILE A 39 1.00 -3.03 -7.10
C ILE A 39 0.24 -4.32 -6.78
N GLU A 40 -0.37 -4.91 -7.78
CA GLU A 40 -1.17 -6.15 -7.65
C GLU A 40 -0.53 -7.34 -8.38
N ASP A 41 0.42 -7.08 -9.30
CA ASP A 41 1.13 -8.13 -10.04
C ASP A 41 2.08 -8.92 -9.11
N PRO A 42 1.90 -10.24 -8.94
CA PRO A 42 2.74 -11.04 -8.05
C PRO A 42 4.22 -11.07 -8.44
N GLY A 43 4.52 -11.03 -9.74
CA GLY A 43 5.89 -10.99 -10.24
C GLY A 43 6.61 -9.69 -9.86
N VAL A 44 5.91 -8.56 -9.96
CA VAL A 44 6.42 -7.25 -9.53
C VAL A 44 6.57 -7.19 -8.02
N ILE A 45 5.61 -7.70 -7.25
CA ILE A 45 5.68 -7.76 -5.78
C ILE A 45 6.92 -8.55 -5.35
N ARG A 46 7.11 -9.78 -5.86
CA ARG A 46 8.29 -10.63 -5.57
C ARG A 46 9.59 -9.92 -5.92
N ARG A 47 9.67 -9.33 -7.12
CA ARG A 47 10.87 -8.61 -7.58
C ARG A 47 11.26 -7.45 -6.65
N ILE A 48 10.29 -6.79 -6.01
CA ILE A 48 10.56 -5.68 -5.08
C ILE A 48 10.91 -6.21 -3.68
N LEU A 49 10.14 -7.18 -3.16
CA LEU A 49 10.21 -7.60 -1.76
C LEU A 49 11.33 -8.61 -1.50
N THR A 50 11.55 -9.59 -2.38
CA THR A 50 12.52 -10.69 -2.16
C THR A 50 13.95 -10.18 -1.91
N PRO A 51 14.52 -9.27 -2.72
CA PRO A 51 15.88 -8.78 -2.48
C PRO A 51 16.06 -8.00 -1.17
N ARG A 52 14.95 -7.55 -0.55
CA ARG A 52 14.95 -6.81 0.72
C ARG A 52 14.74 -7.73 1.93
N GLY A 53 14.63 -9.04 1.72
CA GLY A 53 14.34 -10.01 2.77
C GLY A 53 12.92 -9.90 3.33
N PHE A 54 12.00 -9.24 2.61
CA PHE A 54 10.61 -9.14 3.04
C PHE A 54 9.79 -10.35 2.56
N PRO A 55 8.76 -10.76 3.33
CA PRO A 55 7.81 -11.77 2.87
C PRO A 55 7.17 -11.35 1.54
N SER A 56 7.30 -12.19 0.52
CA SER A 56 6.77 -11.91 -0.82
C SER A 56 5.56 -12.77 -1.19
N GLU A 57 5.20 -13.73 -0.34
CA GLU A 57 4.00 -14.55 -0.46
C GLU A 57 2.99 -14.15 0.62
N PRO A 58 1.68 -14.22 0.32
CA PRO A 58 0.65 -14.08 1.35
C PRO A 58 0.75 -15.22 2.36
N VAL A 59 0.45 -14.91 3.62
CA VAL A 59 0.32 -15.93 4.67
C VAL A 59 -0.97 -16.73 4.38
N PRO A 60 -0.90 -18.08 4.33
CA PRO A 60 -2.10 -18.89 4.18
C PRO A 60 -3.09 -18.65 5.34
N PRO A 61 -4.40 -18.81 5.10
CA PRO A 61 -5.43 -18.60 6.12
C PRO A 61 -5.31 -19.56 7.31
#